data_AF-A0A328KHQ7-F1
#
_entry.id   AF-A0A328KHQ7-F1
#
_cell.length_a   1.000
_cell.length_b   1.000
_cell.length_c   1.000
_cell.angle_alpha   90.00
_cell.angle_beta   90.00
_cell.angle_gamma   90.00
#
_symmetry.space_group_name_H-M   'P 1'
#
loop_
_entity.id
_entity.type
_entity.pdbx_description
1 polymer ?
#
loop_
_entity_poly.entity_id
_entity_poly.type
_entity_poly.pdbx_seq_one_letter_code
_entity_poly.pdbx_strand_id
1 'polypeptide(L)'
;ISQLSTLTPEQQDSWSKAIDNATSDKAIAQILQEAEVQAEENYKRDMKADAIQAIDDAVKAKEVIIEKSDLTTEEKATLKGNVRAHANEVKA
;
A
#
# COMPACT_ATOMS: atom_id res chain seq x y z
N ILE A 1 10.50 -17.55 8.96
CA ILE A 1 9.07 -17.19 8.77
C ILE A 1 8.58 -16.13 9.76
N SER A 2 8.60 -16.37 11.08
CA SER A 2 8.06 -15.40 12.07
C SER A 2 8.74 -14.03 12.10
N GLN A 3 9.96 -13.91 11.58
CA GLN A 3 10.68 -12.63 11.43
C GLN A 3 10.24 -11.82 10.20
N LEU A 4 9.48 -12.43 9.27
CA LEU A 4 8.95 -11.75 8.09
C LEU A 4 7.65 -11.06 8.47
N SER A 5 7.76 -9.85 9.03
CA SER A 5 6.67 -9.11 9.66
C SER A 5 5.62 -8.58 8.70
N THR A 6 5.90 -8.51 7.41
CA THR A 6 4.94 -8.08 6.37
C THR A 6 4.04 -9.23 5.90
N LEU A 7 4.33 -10.46 6.29
CA LEU A 7 3.43 -11.59 6.06
C LEU A 7 2.25 -11.53 7.04
N THR A 8 1.04 -11.82 6.54
CA THR A 8 -0.12 -11.98 7.43
C THR A 8 0.04 -13.22 8.31
N PRO A 9 -0.69 -13.33 9.44
CA PRO A 9 -0.67 -14.54 10.26
C PRO A 9 -0.98 -15.81 9.46
N GLU A 10 -1.90 -15.74 8.51
CA GLU A 10 -2.27 -16.87 7.64
C GLU A 10 -1.14 -17.24 6.68
N GLN A 11 -0.45 -16.26 6.11
CA GLN A 11 0.74 -16.50 5.28
C GLN A 11 1.86 -17.13 6.12
N GLN A 12 2.13 -16.60 7.31
CA GLN A 12 3.14 -17.15 8.22
C GLN A 12 2.83 -18.59 8.62
N ASP A 13 1.57 -18.92 8.93
CA ASP A 13 1.13 -20.28 9.22
C ASP A 13 1.31 -21.22 8.02
N SER A 14 0.89 -20.79 6.82
CA SER A 14 1.05 -21.55 5.58
C SER A 14 2.52 -21.89 5.28
N TRP A 15 3.41 -20.89 5.36
CA TRP A 15 4.83 -21.10 5.11
C TRP A 15 5.49 -21.94 6.21
N SER A 16 5.07 -21.81 7.47
CA SER A 16 5.59 -22.64 8.56
C SER A 16 5.21 -24.11 8.36
N LYS A 17 3.96 -24.39 7.97
CA LYS A 17 3.53 -25.75 7.59
C LYS A 17 4.29 -26.29 6.39
N ALA A 18 4.62 -25.46 5.41
CA ALA A 18 5.44 -25.89 4.27
C ALA A 18 6.85 -26.33 4.73
N ILE A 19 7.47 -25.56 5.64
CA ILE A 19 8.76 -25.91 6.25
C ILE A 19 8.67 -27.21 7.04
N ASP A 20 7.62 -27.38 7.87
CA ASP A 20 7.44 -28.60 8.68
C ASP A 20 7.29 -29.86 7.83
N ASN A 21 6.73 -29.73 6.62
CA ASN A 21 6.57 -30.84 5.67
C ASN A 21 7.79 -31.06 4.77
N ALA A 22 8.78 -30.16 4.79
CA ALA A 22 9.94 -30.26 3.92
C ALA A 22 10.87 -31.40 4.35
N THR A 23 11.27 -32.24 3.39
CA THR A 23 12.09 -33.43 3.65
C THR A 23 13.59 -33.22 3.43
N SER A 24 14.02 -31.99 3.12
CA SER A 24 15.42 -31.65 2.89
C SER A 24 15.72 -30.19 3.16
N ASP A 25 16.98 -29.91 3.51
CA ASP A 25 17.48 -28.54 3.70
C ASP A 25 17.34 -27.68 2.43
N LYS A 26 17.48 -28.30 1.25
CA LYS A 26 17.27 -27.61 -0.02
C LYS A 26 15.82 -27.14 -0.17
N ALA A 27 14.85 -27.99 0.16
CA ALA A 27 13.44 -27.62 0.12
C ALA A 27 13.14 -26.51 1.14
N ILE A 28 13.69 -26.62 2.36
CA ILE A 28 13.59 -25.57 3.38
C ILE A 28 14.13 -24.23 2.86
N ALA A 29 15.31 -24.23 2.23
CA ALA A 29 15.91 -23.01 1.69
C ALA A 29 15.06 -22.39 0.57
N GLN A 30 14.47 -23.21 -0.31
CA GLN A 30 13.56 -22.72 -1.36
C GLN A 30 12.30 -22.09 -0.77
N ILE A 31 11.67 -22.75 0.20
CA ILE A 31 10.47 -22.25 0.88
C ILE A 31 10.76 -20.91 1.59
N LEU A 32 11.92 -20.79 2.25
CA LEU A 32 12.34 -19.53 2.87
C LEU A 32 12.53 -18.42 1.83
N GLN A 33 13.18 -18.72 0.70
CA GLN A 33 13.39 -17.75 -0.37
C GLN A 33 12.06 -17.24 -0.95
N GLU A 34 11.09 -18.12 -1.15
CA GLU A 34 9.76 -17.76 -1.63
C GLU A 34 8.99 -16.91 -0.61
N ALA A 35 9.07 -17.27 0.68
CA ALA A 35 8.46 -16.49 1.74
C ALA A 35 9.06 -15.07 1.85
N GLU A 36 10.37 -14.92 1.66
CA GLU A 36 11.05 -13.61 1.60
C GLU A 36 10.59 -12.77 0.40
N VAL A 37 10.45 -13.38 -0.78
CA VAL A 37 9.90 -12.70 -1.96
C VAL A 37 8.48 -12.22 -1.70
N GLN A 38 7.63 -13.06 -1.12
CA GLN A 38 6.25 -12.66 -0.77
C GLN A 38 6.23 -11.52 0.26
N ALA A 39 7.12 -11.56 1.25
CA ALA A 39 7.24 -10.50 2.26
C ALA A 39 7.65 -9.16 1.62
N GLU A 40 8.56 -9.18 0.66
CA GLU A 40 8.98 -7.99 -0.12
C GLU A 40 7.84 -7.47 -1.01
N GLU A 41 7.05 -8.34 -1.62
CA GLU A 41 5.87 -7.95 -2.40
C GLU A 41 4.80 -7.29 -1.53
N ASN A 42 4.55 -7.84 -0.33
CA ASN A 42 3.64 -7.23 0.64
C ASN A 42 4.14 -5.84 1.05
N TYR A 43 5.45 -5.70 1.34
CA TYR A 43 6.04 -4.39 1.66
C TYR A 43 5.81 -3.35 0.55
N LYS A 44 6.06 -3.72 -0.72
CA LYS A 44 5.82 -2.84 -1.86
C LYS A 44 4.35 -2.46 -2.00
N ARG A 45 3.45 -3.40 -1.75
CA ARG A 45 2.00 -3.16 -1.77
C ARG A 45 1.59 -2.17 -0.67
N ASP A 46 2.05 -2.37 0.55
CA ASP A 46 1.74 -1.50 1.69
C ASP A 46 2.28 -0.09 1.45
N MET A 47 3.51 0.04 0.94
CA MET A 47 4.07 1.33 0.54
C MET A 47 3.25 2.02 -0.54
N LYS A 48 2.72 1.27 -1.52
CA LYS A 48 1.81 1.83 -2.53
C LYS A 48 0.51 2.33 -1.88
N ALA A 49 -0.05 1.58 -0.93
CA ALA A 49 -1.26 1.98 -0.21
C ALA A 49 -1.04 3.25 0.62
N ASP A 50 0.07 3.33 1.36
CA ASP A 50 0.46 4.50 2.14
C ASP A 50 0.63 5.75 1.26
N ALA A 51 1.27 5.60 0.10
CA ALA A 51 1.41 6.70 -0.86
C ALA A 51 0.06 7.19 -1.39
N ILE A 52 -0.87 6.27 -1.70
CA ILE A 52 -2.23 6.63 -2.12
C ILE A 52 -2.96 7.38 -1.00
N GLN A 53 -2.86 6.90 0.24
CA GLN A 53 -3.48 7.55 1.39
C GLN A 53 -2.92 8.95 1.64
N ALA A 54 -1.60 9.13 1.53
CA ALA A 54 -0.97 10.44 1.65
C ALA A 54 -1.46 11.43 0.58
N ILE A 55 -1.71 10.96 -0.64
CA ILE A 55 -2.32 11.77 -1.70
C ILE A 55 -3.76 12.16 -1.33
N ASP A 56 -4.56 11.23 -0.81
CA ASP A 56 -5.93 11.52 -0.36
C ASP A 56 -5.98 12.56 0.76
N ASP A 57 -5.08 12.44 1.74
CA ASP A 57 -4.98 13.40 2.83
C ASP A 57 -4.56 14.79 2.32
N ALA A 58 -3.63 14.83 1.36
CA ALA A 58 -3.21 16.08 0.71
C ALA A 58 -4.34 16.72 -0.11
N VAL A 59 -5.14 15.91 -0.83
CA VAL A 59 -6.34 16.38 -1.54
C VAL A 59 -7.32 17.00 -0.55
N LYS A 60 -7.66 16.29 0.52
CA LYS A 60 -8.59 16.77 1.55
C LYS A 60 -8.11 18.09 2.16
N ALA A 61 -6.83 18.20 2.49
CA ALA A 61 -6.25 19.44 3.01
C ALA A 61 -6.38 20.61 2.01
N LYS A 62 -6.07 20.37 0.73
CA LYS A 62 -6.22 21.39 -0.33
C LYS A 62 -7.68 21.80 -0.52
N GLU A 63 -8.62 20.86 -0.49
CA GLU A 63 -10.05 21.16 -0.61
C GLU A 63 -10.56 22.05 0.53
N VAL A 64 -10.09 21.82 1.77
CA VAL A 64 -10.41 22.67 2.93
C VAL A 64 -9.86 24.09 2.75
N ILE A 65 -8.65 24.23 2.20
CA ILE A 65 -8.08 25.55 1.91
C ILE A 65 -8.88 26.27 0.82
N ILE A 66 -9.22 25.57 -0.27
CA ILE A 66 -10.05 26.11 -1.36
C ILE A 66 -11.41 26.55 -0.82
N GLU A 67 -12.03 25.77 0.06
CA GLU A 67 -13.32 26.11 0.65
C GLU A 67 -13.29 27.45 1.41
N LYS A 68 -12.19 27.73 2.11
CA LYS A 68 -12.00 28.96 2.91
C LYS A 68 -11.56 30.18 2.09
N SER A 69 -11.34 30.05 0.79
CA SER A 69 -10.94 31.16 -0.07
C SER A 69 -12.11 32.10 -0.40
N ASP A 70 -11.80 33.33 -0.83
CA ASP A 70 -12.80 34.33 -1.26
C ASP A 70 -13.30 34.14 -2.71
N LEU A 71 -13.04 32.96 -3.29
CA LEU A 71 -13.49 32.59 -4.63
C LEU A 71 -15.00 32.36 -4.67
N THR A 72 -15.56 32.46 -5.88
CA THR A 72 -16.94 32.06 -6.15
C THR A 72 -17.13 30.55 -5.98
N THR A 73 -18.38 30.12 -5.81
CA THR A 73 -18.73 28.69 -5.71
C THR A 73 -18.26 27.91 -6.95
N GLU A 74 -18.43 28.49 -8.14
CA GLU A 74 -18.03 27.92 -9.41
C GLU A 74 -16.51 27.73 -9.49
N GLU A 75 -15.74 28.77 -9.15
CA GLU A 75 -14.27 28.70 -9.14
C GLU A 75 -13.75 27.67 -8.13
N LYS A 76 -14.35 27.60 -6.94
CA LYS A 76 -14.03 26.57 -5.95
C LYS A 76 -14.32 25.17 -6.47
N ALA A 77 -15.47 24.97 -7.11
CA ALA A 77 -15.86 23.69 -7.69
C ALA A 77 -14.86 23.26 -8.78
N THR A 78 -14.48 24.16 -9.68
CA THR A 78 -13.46 23.91 -10.71
C THR A 78 -12.11 23.55 -10.09
N LEU A 79 -11.63 24.30 -9.10
CA LEU A 79 -10.34 24.02 -8.46
C LEU A 79 -10.33 22.67 -7.73
N LYS A 80 -11.40 22.32 -6.99
CA LYS A 80 -11.51 21.00 -6.35
C LYS A 80 -11.53 19.88 -7.38
N GLY A 81 -12.25 20.08 -8.50
CA GLY A 81 -12.24 19.15 -9.63
C GLY A 81 -10.83 18.92 -10.17
N ASN A 82 -10.07 19.99 -10.39
CA ASN A 82 -8.69 19.91 -10.87
C ASN A 82 -7.75 19.20 -9.88
N VAL A 83 -7.89 19.48 -8.58
CA VAL A 83 -7.10 18.81 -7.52
C VAL A 83 -7.38 17.30 -7.52
N ARG A 84 -8.65 16.89 -7.61
CA ARG A 84 -9.03 15.46 -7.68
C ARG A 84 -8.54 14.80 -8.96
N ALA A 85 -8.64 15.49 -10.11
CA ALA A 85 -8.18 14.96 -11.39
C ALA A 85 -6.68 14.67 -11.36
N HIS A 86 -5.87 15.62 -10.86
CA HIS A 86 -4.44 15.42 -10.73
C HIS A 86 -4.09 14.30 -9.73
N ALA A 87 -4.81 14.21 -8.61
CA ALA A 87 -4.61 13.10 -7.67
C ALA A 87 -4.90 11.74 -8.31
N ASN A 88 -5.95 11.63 -9.12
CA ASN A 88 -6.27 10.40 -9.84
C ASN A 88 -5.20 10.04 -10.88
N GLU A 89 -4.64 11.02 -11.58
CA GLU A 89 -3.53 10.83 -12.52
C GLU A 89 -2.28 10.28 -11.81
N VAL A 90 -1.94 10.83 -10.64
CA VAL A 90 -0.76 10.39 -9.87
C VAL A 90 -0.95 9.00 -9.25
N LYS A 91 -2.19 8.61 -8.93
CA LYS A 91 -2.51 7.30 -8.33
C LYS A 91 -2.59 6.14 -9.33
N ALA A 92 -2.81 6.44 -10.62
CA ALA A 92 -2.97 5.45 -11.68
C ALA A 92 -1.67 4.65 -11.91
#